data_AF-A0A7S3FAN7-F1
#
_entry.id   AF-A0A7S3FAN7-F1
#
_cell.length_a   1.000
_cell.length_b   1.000
_cell.length_c   1.000
_cell.angle_alpha   90.00
_cell.angle_beta   90.00
_cell.angle_gamma   90.00
#
_symmetry.space_group_name_H-M   'P 1'
#
loop_
_entity.id
_entity.type
_entity.pdbx_description
1 polymer ?
#
loop_
_entity_poly.entity_id
_entity_poly.type
_entity_poly.pdbx_seq_one_letter_code
_entity_poly.pdbx_strand_id
1 'polypeptide(L)'
;AEAAVVGVEHPVKGQAIYAYVTLMEGVEPSEELRKELRGMPRAQIGPFAGPDTIHWAPGLPKTRSGKIMRRVLRKIASNELDQLGDTSTLADPSVVDAL
;
A
#
# COMPACT_ATOMS: atom_id res chain seq x y z
N ALA A 1 12.82 1.11 4.70
CA ALA A 1 11.67 0.51 4.03
C ALA A 1 10.46 1.28 4.49
N GLU A 2 9.46 1.44 3.64
CA GLU A 2 8.24 2.15 3.98
C GLU A 2 7.02 1.30 3.63
N ALA A 3 5.93 1.51 4.36
CA ALA A 3 4.69 0.82 4.08
C ALA A 3 3.49 1.74 4.29
N ALA A 4 2.47 1.55 3.46
CA ALA A 4 1.17 2.18 3.60
C ALA A 4 0.07 1.14 3.45
N VAL A 5 -0.88 1.16 4.39
CA VAL A 5 -1.98 0.19 4.43
C VAL A 5 -3.30 0.93 4.22
N VAL A 6 -4.15 0.35 3.38
CA VAL A 6 -5.51 0.83 3.11
C VAL A 6 -6.49 -0.34 3.14
N GLY A 7 -7.75 -0.03 3.48
CA GLY A 7 -8.86 -0.97 3.32
C GLY A 7 -9.43 -0.88 1.91
N VAL A 8 -9.73 -2.03 1.32
CA VAL A 8 -10.45 -2.16 0.05
C VAL A 8 -11.69 -3.03 0.26
N GLU A 9 -12.73 -2.82 -0.55
CA GLU A 9 -13.96 -3.61 -0.44
C GLU A 9 -13.69 -5.09 -0.70
N HIS A 10 -14.27 -5.95 0.14
CA HIS A 10 -14.13 -7.40 0.00
C HIS A 10 -15.46 -8.09 0.28
N PRO A 11 -15.97 -8.93 -0.63
CA PRO A 11 -17.34 -9.44 -0.58
C PRO A 11 -17.65 -10.26 0.68
N VAL A 12 -16.65 -10.93 1.26
CA VAL A 12 -16.82 -11.77 2.45
C VAL A 12 -16.44 -11.06 3.75
N LYS A 13 -15.47 -10.14 3.70
CA LYS A 13 -14.84 -9.56 4.90
C LYS A 13 -15.36 -8.15 5.19
N GLY A 14 -16.14 -7.57 4.27
CA GLY A 14 -16.46 -6.14 4.21
C GLY A 14 -15.26 -5.33 3.73
N GLN A 15 -14.12 -5.47 4.39
CA GLN A 15 -12.85 -4.84 4.02
C GLN A 15 -11.70 -5.85 4.02
N ALA A 16 -10.85 -5.80 3.00
CA ALA A 16 -9.57 -6.49 2.94
C ALA A 16 -8.42 -5.51 3.19
N ILE A 17 -7.33 -6.02 3.77
CA ILE A 17 -6.14 -5.24 4.09
C ILE A 17 -5.20 -5.25 2.89
N TYR A 18 -5.01 -4.09 2.26
CA TYR A 18 -4.09 -3.90 1.15
C TYR A 18 -2.86 -3.11 1.62
N ALA A 19 -1.68 -3.70 1.51
CA ALA A 19 -0.41 -3.10 1.92
C ALA A 19 0.47 -2.79 0.70
N TYR A 20 0.83 -1.52 0.54
CA TYR A 20 1.91 -1.07 -0.32
C TYR A 20 3.21 -1.08 0.47
N VAL A 21 4.25 -1.72 -0.06
CA VAL A 21 5.53 -1.89 0.61
C VAL A 21 6.66 -1.52 -0.32
N THR A 22 7.48 -0.56 0.10
CA THR A 22 8.72 -0.15 -0.57
C THR A 22 9.90 -0.75 0.19
N LEU A 23 10.63 -1.63 -0.48
CA LEU A 23 11.81 -2.29 0.06
C LEU A 23 12.98 -1.32 0.19
N MET A 24 13.95 -1.67 1.04
CA MET A 24 15.23 -0.97 1.05
C MET A 24 16.01 -1.31 -0.21
N GLU A 25 16.86 -0.38 -0.64
CA GLU A 25 17.79 -0.63 -1.74
C GLU A 25 18.63 -1.90 -1.49
N GLY A 26 18.78 -2.72 -2.52
CA GLY A 26 19.48 -4.00 -2.45
C GLY A 26 18.66 -5.17 -1.89
N VAL A 27 17.40 -4.97 -1.52
CA VAL A 27 16.49 -6.05 -1.12
C VAL A 27 15.49 -6.34 -2.24
N GLU A 28 15.53 -7.56 -2.75
CA GLU A 28 14.62 -8.01 -3.80
C GLU A 28 13.33 -8.62 -3.24
N PRO A 29 12.18 -8.41 -3.91
CA PRO A 29 10.95 -9.10 -3.58
C PRO A 29 11.08 -10.62 -3.67
N SER A 30 10.56 -11.33 -2.68
CA SER A 30 10.46 -12.79 -2.70
C SER A 30 9.17 -13.27 -2.05
N GLU A 31 8.77 -14.49 -2.36
CA GLU A 31 7.58 -15.10 -1.75
C GLU A 31 7.82 -15.43 -0.26
N GLU A 32 9.05 -15.77 0.11
CA GLU A 32 9.49 -15.93 1.49
C GLU A 32 9.29 -14.63 2.28
N LEU A 33 9.78 -13.51 1.73
CA LEU A 33 9.62 -12.19 2.36
C LEU A 33 8.15 -11.77 2.43
N ARG A 34 7.36 -12.02 1.37
CA ARG A 34 5.92 -11.76 1.37
C ARG A 34 5.21 -12.54 2.48
N LYS A 35 5.55 -13.81 2.68
CA LYS A 35 4.99 -14.66 3.75
C LYS A 35 5.37 -14.14 5.13
N GLU A 36 6.61 -13.72 5.31
CA GLU A 36 7.10 -13.14 6.56
C GLU A 36 6.35 -11.85 6.91
N LEU A 37 6.26 -10.92 5.96
CA LEU A 37 5.54 -9.65 6.14
C LEU A 37 4.04 -9.87 6.41
N ARG A 38 3.41 -10.88 5.81
CA ARG A 38 2.02 -11.25 6.12
C ARG A 38 1.89 -11.83 7.54
N GLY A 39 2.90 -12.53 8.02
CA GLY A 39 2.94 -13.16 9.34
C GLY A 39 3.16 -12.18 10.50
N MET A 40 3.98 -11.14 10.30
CA MET A 40 4.34 -10.20 11.37
C MET A 40 3.13 -9.54 12.05
N PRO A 41 2.17 -8.91 11.34
CA PRO A 41 0.98 -8.34 11.97
C PRO A 41 0.09 -9.40 12.64
N ARG A 42 0.07 -10.63 12.11
CA ARG A 42 -0.71 -11.73 12.70
C ARG A 42 -0.19 -12.12 14.07
N ALA A 43 1.13 -12.09 14.25
CA ALA A 43 1.78 -12.37 15.53
C ALA A 43 1.64 -11.20 16.52
N GLN A 44 1.71 -9.96 16.04
CA GLN A 44 1.70 -8.77 16.91
C GLN A 44 0.29 -8.29 17.29
N ILE A 45 -0.68 -8.41 16.38
CA ILE A 45 -2.04 -7.86 16.56
C ILE A 45 -3.06 -8.99 16.61
N GLY A 46 -2.98 -9.94 15.68
CA GLY A 46 -3.84 -11.13 15.67
C GLY A 46 -4.18 -11.63 14.28
N PRO A 47 -4.82 -12.81 14.15
CA PRO A 47 -5.00 -13.51 12.88
C PRO A 47 -5.69 -12.72 11.76
N PHE A 48 -6.51 -11.72 12.12
CA PHE A 48 -7.25 -10.87 11.18
C PHE A 48 -6.40 -9.70 10.62
N ALA A 49 -5.25 -9.39 11.23
CA ALA A 49 -4.44 -8.22 10.89
C ALA A 49 -3.44 -8.43 9.75
N GLY A 50 -3.30 -9.68 9.28
CA GLY A 50 -2.41 -10.00 8.16
C GLY A 50 -2.92 -9.39 6.85
N PRO A 51 -2.07 -8.67 6.08
CA PRO A 51 -2.42 -8.16 4.76
C PRO A 51 -2.94 -9.26 3.83
N ASP A 52 -4.08 -9.00 3.21
CA ASP A 52 -4.63 -9.83 2.14
C ASP A 52 -3.76 -9.70 0.89
N THR A 53 -3.38 -8.46 0.56
CA THR A 53 -2.53 -8.14 -0.60
C THR A 53 -1.30 -7.36 -0.15
N ILE A 54 -0.13 -7.77 -0.66
CA ILE A 54 1.12 -7.02 -0.55
C ILE A 54 1.55 -6.62 -1.97
N HIS A 55 1.54 -5.32 -2.23
CA HIS A 55 1.99 -4.70 -3.45
C HIS A 55 3.38 -4.11 -3.22
N TRP A 56 4.36 -4.58 -3.98
CA TRP A 56 5.71 -4.03 -3.98
C TRP A 56 5.76 -2.71 -4.74
N ALA A 57 5.85 -1.61 -4.01
CA ALA A 57 5.75 -0.26 -4.54
C ALA A 57 7.15 0.34 -4.73
N PRO A 58 7.48 0.91 -5.90
CA PRO A 58 8.75 1.62 -6.10
C PRO A 58 8.84 2.89 -5.24
N GLY A 59 7.70 3.47 -4.89
CA GLY A 59 7.57 4.60 -3.97
C GLY A 59 6.13 4.78 -3.52
N LEU A 60 5.92 5.64 -2.53
CA LEU A 60 4.59 5.98 -2.04
C LEU A 60 4.25 7.43 -2.40
N PRO A 61 3.00 7.72 -2.81
CA PRO A 61 2.57 9.07 -3.14
C PRO A 61 2.60 9.92 -1.87
N LYS A 62 3.50 10.90 -1.84
CA LYS A 62 3.71 11.81 -0.70
C LYS A 62 3.47 13.25 -1.11
N THR A 63 2.95 14.04 -0.17
CA THR A 63 2.93 15.49 -0.32
C THR A 63 4.35 16.05 -0.31
N ARG A 64 4.53 17.32 -0.72
CA ARG A 64 5.81 18.04 -0.57
C ARG A 64 6.34 18.14 0.87
N SER A 65 5.47 17.91 1.86
CA SER A 65 5.83 17.82 3.28
C SER A 65 6.11 16.39 3.76
N GLY A 66 6.13 15.41 2.85
CA GLY A 66 6.43 14.00 3.14
C GLY A 66 5.25 13.18 3.66
N LYS A 67 4.04 13.73 3.74
CA LYS A 67 2.86 12.99 4.23
C LYS A 67 2.35 12.04 3.15
N ILE A 68 2.19 10.77 3.48
CA ILE A 68 1.64 9.76 2.58
C ILE A 68 0.16 10.07 2.29
N MET A 69 -0.20 10.19 1.02
CA MET A 69 -1.57 10.43 0.56
C MET A 69 -2.34 9.11 0.44
N ARG A 70 -2.68 8.49 1.58
CA ARG A 70 -3.41 7.22 1.64
C ARG A 70 -4.75 7.20 0.88
N ARG A 71 -5.36 8.38 0.67
CA ARG A 71 -6.56 8.54 -0.16
C ARG A 71 -6.32 8.11 -1.61
N VAL A 72 -5.18 8.47 -2.19
CA VAL A 72 -4.79 8.10 -3.56
C VAL A 72 -4.55 6.60 -3.64
N LEU A 73 -3.79 6.04 -2.69
CA LEU A 73 -3.54 4.60 -2.59
C LEU A 73 -4.84 3.78 -2.50
N ARG A 74 -5.84 4.25 -1.75
CA ARG A 74 -7.15 3.57 -1.67
C ARG A 74 -7.84 3.54 -3.04
N LYS A 75 -7.83 4.66 -3.77
CA LYS A 75 -8.44 4.75 -5.10
C LYS A 75 -7.75 3.84 -6.11
N ILE A 76 -6.41 3.77 -6.09
CA ILE A 76 -5.64 2.83 -6.91
C ILE A 76 -6.02 1.38 -6.56
N ALA A 77 -6.01 1.02 -5.28
CA ALA A 77 -6.32 -0.34 -4.84
C ALA A 77 -7.78 -0.76 -5.16
N SER A 78 -8.70 0.21 -5.28
CA SER A 78 -10.09 0.01 -5.73
C SER A 78 -10.28 0.10 -7.25
N ASN A 79 -9.23 0.31 -8.05
CA ASN A 79 -9.29 0.52 -9.50
C ASN A 79 -10.13 1.74 -9.93
N GLU A 80 -10.09 2.82 -9.16
CA GLU A 80 -10.82 4.09 -9.36
C GLU A 80 -9.85 5.23 -9.73
N LEU A 81 -9.01 5.02 -10.75
CA LEU A 81 -7.94 5.93 -11.17
C LEU A 81 -8.45 7.27 -11.73
N ASP A 82 -9.68 7.30 -12.24
CA ASP A 82 -10.38 8.50 -12.70
C ASP A 82 -10.87 9.39 -11.53
N GLN A 83 -10.86 8.87 -10.30
CA GLN A 83 -11.42 9.52 -9.11
C GLN A 83 -10.36 9.86 -8.05
N LEU A 84 -9.11 10.10 -8.48
CA LEU A 84 -8.00 10.44 -7.57
C LEU A 84 -8.14 11.83 -6.93
N GLY A 85 -9.06 12.67 -7.40
CA GLY A 85 -9.28 14.02 -6.87
C GLY A 85 -8.04 14.92 -6.99
N ASP A 86 -7.88 15.88 -6.08
CA ASP A 86 -6.73 16.80 -6.13
C ASP A 86 -5.42 16.10 -5.74
N THR A 87 -4.47 16.09 -6.70
CA THR A 87 -3.12 15.55 -6.59
C THR A 87 -2.04 16.62 -6.74
N SER A 88 -2.41 17.91 -6.80
CA SER A 88 -1.48 19.04 -7.02
C SER A 88 -0.41 19.19 -5.92
N THR A 89 -0.67 18.62 -4.75
CA THR A 89 0.24 18.65 -3.59
C THR A 89 1.24 17.50 -3.57
N LEU A 90 1.15 16.54 -4.50
CA LEU A 90 2.14 15.48 -4.65
C LEU A 90 3.52 16.07 -4.92
N ALA A 91 4.52 15.52 -4.25
CA ALA A 91 5.92 15.83 -4.51
C ALA A 91 6.34 15.27 -5.87
N ASP A 92 5.89 14.07 -6.19
CA ASP A 92 6.14 13.37 -7.44
C ASP A 92 4.85 12.68 -7.92
N PRO A 93 4.18 13.21 -8.93
CA PRO A 93 2.99 12.58 -9.52
C PRO A 93 3.27 11.26 -10.23
N SER A 94 4.48 11.05 -10.77
CA SER A 94 4.81 9.86 -11.56
C SER A 94 4.75 8.55 -10.77
N VAL A 95 4.90 8.65 -9.43
CA VAL A 95 4.73 7.52 -8.51
C VAL A 95 3.32 6.93 -8.60
N VAL A 96 2.31 7.72 -8.95
CA VAL A 96 0.93 7.22 -9.10
C VAL A 96 0.81 6.32 -10.33
N ASP A 97 1.49 6.66 -11.42
CA ASP A 97 1.45 5.89 -12.67
C ASP A 97 2.22 4.56 -12.56
N ALA A 98 3.15 4.47 -11.61
CA ALA A 98 3.94 3.28 -11.34
C ALA A 98 3.28 2.30 -10.33
N LEU A 99 2.06 2.61 -9.87
CA LEU A 99 1.31 1.88 -8.82
C LEU A 99 0.02 1.23 -9.30
#